data_AF-A0AB34K810-F1
#
_entry.id   AF-A0AB34K810-F1
#
_cell.length_a   1.000
_cell.length_b   1.000
_cell.length_c   1.000
_cell.angle_alpha   90.00
_cell.angle_beta   90.00
_cell.angle_gamma   90.00
#
_symmetry.space_group_name_H-M   'P 1'
#
loop_
_entity.id
_entity.type
_entity.pdbx_description
1 polymer ?
#
loop_
_entity_poly.entity_id
_entity_poly.type
_entity_poly.pdbx_seq_one_letter_code
_entity_poly.pdbx_strand_id
1 'polypeptide(L)'
;MAAGSMHTVFTSECLNVQFDWFATGVYESFRNSGMQGSITRLLACGEEELKQYKGLDLGPTFVHPNYRHNPLNGDVSASYNKPASVMHFTREANFTEEFILFIDADMVLVRPIDPIALGAKKGTVVSEYVAYMIGSSNQMAKNFLPPEAVPRAKSVGWYHIFHRDDLLRIAPLWLEYCGKVRTHPELYWSMNGSIPENIPTGDAYVKFGKAPWISEMYGYSFGAAMAGVEHVITNGVVRYPSETFAFGEEDSQGLLRPATRPAQPYILHYGIDFNIGDYNWNKMVYQQLDLFACRPRFFGAPPQPLKASERAGALVVNTLNAAFCSFYRTRCQGKPAARAACPPKVRPPKVPCTQPGGCCQDDDSHCWNWALDEQCEKNVAFMKQTCRESCGLCAPEHADHEVNIPDPLSPASPKNSTARSSATAALSHHQASPSAHAQHAAAASALPADIGAAAGHVAPALTHATQPSAHRAPGAQPQPHVGAHAELLHRLASRREGGAPPGGSELYMRHTVSRTTTLPEPLEPIADAHNGPRTLLYAAMGLWGVAALVFGGWVYALLQ
;
A
#
# COMPACT_ATOMS: atom_id res chain seq x y z
N MET A 1 5.92 30.01 15.45
CA MET A 1 5.93 30.35 14.01
C MET A 1 4.69 29.71 13.38
N ALA A 2 4.23 30.16 12.21
CA ALA A 2 3.21 29.39 11.48
C ALA A 2 3.86 28.11 10.94
N ALA A 3 3.16 26.98 11.01
CA ALA A 3 3.56 25.78 10.29
C ALA A 3 3.34 26.01 8.78
N GLY A 4 4.24 25.50 7.95
CA GLY A 4 4.11 25.57 6.50
C GLY A 4 2.89 24.76 6.03
N SER A 5 2.13 25.33 5.09
CA SER A 5 0.94 24.66 4.53
C SER A 5 1.32 23.33 3.88
N MET A 6 0.58 22.25 4.17
CA MET A 6 0.93 20.89 3.76
C MET A 6 -0.21 20.20 3.01
N HIS A 7 0.14 19.50 1.93
CA HIS A 7 -0.75 18.63 1.15
C HIS A 7 -0.27 17.17 1.27
N THR A 8 -1.09 16.26 1.76
CA THR A 8 -0.75 14.82 1.83
C THR A 8 -1.16 14.11 0.55
N VAL A 9 -0.26 13.35 -0.07
CA VAL A 9 -0.55 12.57 -1.28
C VAL A 9 -0.11 11.11 -1.14
N PHE A 10 -0.89 10.20 -1.71
CA PHE A 10 -0.59 8.77 -1.69
C PHE A 10 -1.08 8.07 -2.97
N THR A 11 -0.37 7.05 -3.42
CA THR A 11 -0.56 6.44 -4.75
C THR A 11 -1.40 5.17 -4.72
N SER A 12 -2.29 5.01 -5.70
CA SER A 12 -3.28 3.94 -5.78
C SER A 12 -3.44 3.48 -7.22
N GLU A 13 -3.85 2.23 -7.44
CA GLU A 13 -4.21 1.68 -8.75
C GLU A 13 -5.67 1.25 -8.74
N CYS A 14 -6.43 1.58 -9.80
CA CYS A 14 -7.84 1.18 -9.90
C CYS A 14 -7.98 -0.31 -10.29
N LEU A 15 -9.19 -0.86 -10.10
CA LEU A 15 -9.52 -2.28 -10.29
C LEU A 15 -8.68 -3.30 -9.48
N ASN A 16 -7.81 -2.81 -8.58
CA ASN A 16 -7.06 -3.60 -7.62
C ASN A 16 -7.68 -3.42 -6.22
N VAL A 17 -8.48 -4.40 -5.80
CA VAL A 17 -9.26 -4.31 -4.55
C VAL A 17 -8.42 -4.12 -3.28
N GLN A 18 -7.12 -4.49 -3.31
CA GLN A 18 -6.21 -4.21 -2.20
C GLN A 18 -6.00 -2.70 -2.00
N PHE A 19 -5.89 -1.93 -3.09
CA PHE A 19 -5.74 -0.48 -3.03
C PHE A 19 -7.00 0.25 -2.56
N ASP A 20 -8.19 -0.33 -2.76
CA ASP A 20 -9.44 0.24 -2.26
C ASP A 20 -9.50 0.21 -0.73
N TRP A 21 -9.11 -0.92 -0.11
CA TRP A 21 -9.08 -1.02 1.35
C TRP A 21 -7.88 -0.30 1.99
N PHE A 22 -6.73 -0.23 1.29
CA PHE A 22 -5.63 0.67 1.64
C PHE A 22 -6.10 2.14 1.68
N ALA A 23 -6.70 2.64 0.60
CA ALA A 23 -7.16 4.04 0.51
C ALA A 23 -8.22 4.36 1.59
N THR A 24 -9.12 3.41 1.85
CA THR A 24 -10.10 3.51 2.95
C THR A 24 -9.39 3.70 4.30
N GLY A 25 -8.35 2.92 4.58
CA GLY A 25 -7.51 3.03 5.78
C GLY A 25 -6.74 4.35 5.89
N VAL A 26 -6.08 4.78 4.79
CA VAL A 26 -5.32 6.04 4.75
C VAL A 26 -6.22 7.23 5.06
N TYR A 27 -7.37 7.36 4.39
CA TYR A 27 -8.31 8.47 4.65
C TYR A 27 -8.85 8.49 6.08
N GLU A 28 -9.18 7.32 6.66
CA GLU A 28 -9.64 7.25 8.04
C GLU A 28 -8.52 7.60 9.04
N SER A 29 -7.29 7.18 8.77
CA SER A 29 -6.12 7.55 9.59
C SER A 29 -5.80 9.05 9.50
N PHE A 30 -5.97 9.69 8.32
CA PHE A 30 -5.81 11.13 8.16
C PHE A 30 -6.82 11.91 9.02
N ARG A 31 -8.11 11.54 8.98
CA ARG A 31 -9.17 12.13 9.82
C ARG A 31 -8.86 12.02 11.32
N ASN A 32 -8.42 10.84 11.76
CA ASN A 32 -8.29 10.52 13.18
C ASN A 32 -6.94 10.91 13.81
N SER A 33 -5.88 11.11 13.01
CA SER A 33 -4.55 11.52 13.49
C SER A 33 -4.42 13.02 13.76
N GLY A 34 -5.40 13.84 13.34
CA GLY A 34 -5.32 15.30 13.41
C GLY A 34 -4.30 15.91 12.44
N MET A 35 -3.92 15.17 11.38
CA MET A 35 -3.02 15.67 10.34
C MET A 35 -3.59 16.96 9.72
N GLN A 36 -2.73 17.96 9.53
CA GLN A 36 -3.16 19.27 9.03
C GLN A 36 -3.12 19.35 7.51
N GLY A 37 -3.97 20.22 6.95
CA GLY A 37 -4.01 20.52 5.53
C GLY A 37 -4.95 19.61 4.73
N SER A 38 -4.59 19.38 3.48
CA SER A 38 -5.37 18.63 2.48
C SER A 38 -4.85 17.20 2.32
N ILE A 39 -5.67 16.31 1.74
CA ILE A 39 -5.24 14.98 1.32
C ILE A 39 -5.84 14.61 -0.04
N THR A 40 -5.00 14.13 -0.96
CA THR A 40 -5.41 13.66 -2.29
C THR A 40 -4.80 12.30 -2.61
N ARG A 41 -5.64 11.33 -2.99
CA ARG A 41 -5.19 10.07 -3.59
C ARG A 41 -4.83 10.28 -5.05
N LEU A 42 -3.67 9.80 -5.47
CA LEU A 42 -3.24 9.77 -6.85
C LEU A 42 -3.57 8.39 -7.43
N LEU A 43 -4.56 8.30 -8.32
CA LEU A 43 -5.11 7.06 -8.84
C LEU A 43 -4.66 6.79 -10.28
N ALA A 44 -3.84 5.76 -10.46
CA ALA A 44 -3.49 5.19 -11.75
C ALA A 44 -4.69 4.39 -12.30
N CYS A 45 -5.25 4.82 -13.43
CA CYS A 45 -6.39 4.17 -14.07
C CYS A 45 -6.46 4.47 -15.57
N GLY A 46 -6.76 3.46 -16.40
CA GLY A 46 -7.10 3.65 -17.82
C GLY A 46 -8.53 4.18 -17.99
N GLU A 47 -8.82 4.82 -19.12
CA GLU A 47 -10.13 5.44 -19.38
C GLU A 47 -11.29 4.43 -19.37
N GLU A 48 -11.09 3.22 -19.91
CA GLU A 48 -12.11 2.15 -19.89
C GLU A 48 -12.25 1.49 -18.50
N GLU A 49 -11.16 1.42 -17.74
CA GLU A 49 -11.14 0.91 -16.36
C GLU A 49 -11.92 1.85 -15.43
N LEU A 50 -11.72 3.16 -15.60
CA LEU A 50 -12.34 4.21 -14.80
C LEU A 50 -13.87 4.21 -14.91
N LYS A 51 -14.42 3.89 -16.10
CA LYS A 51 -15.88 3.75 -16.32
C LYS A 51 -16.53 2.65 -15.47
N GLN A 52 -15.74 1.67 -15.02
CA GLN A 52 -16.21 0.53 -14.22
C GLN A 52 -15.77 0.64 -12.74
N TYR A 53 -14.88 1.58 -12.41
CA TYR A 53 -14.26 1.68 -11.10
C TYR A 53 -15.16 2.34 -10.06
N LYS A 54 -15.64 1.53 -9.12
CA LYS A 54 -16.60 1.92 -8.07
C LYS A 54 -16.02 2.82 -6.97
N GLY A 55 -14.70 2.86 -6.81
CA GLY A 55 -14.03 3.49 -5.68
C GLY A 55 -13.58 4.93 -5.90
N LEU A 56 -13.98 5.59 -6.99
CA LEU A 56 -13.54 6.96 -7.29
C LEU A 56 -13.87 7.96 -6.17
N ASP A 57 -15.02 7.79 -5.52
CA ASP A 57 -15.54 8.66 -4.46
C ASP A 57 -15.01 8.32 -3.04
N LEU A 58 -14.03 7.41 -2.90
CA LEU A 58 -13.43 7.04 -1.60
C LEU A 58 -12.88 8.23 -0.80
N GLY A 59 -12.45 9.29 -1.51
CA GLY A 59 -12.04 10.59 -1.00
C GLY A 59 -11.48 11.44 -2.15
N PRO A 60 -10.92 12.64 -1.88
CA PRO A 60 -10.40 13.52 -2.91
C PRO A 60 -9.35 12.80 -3.77
N THR A 61 -9.65 12.59 -5.05
CA THR A 61 -8.85 11.73 -5.93
C THR A 61 -8.46 12.49 -7.20
N PHE A 62 -7.17 12.54 -7.49
CA PHE A 62 -6.62 12.94 -8.77
C PHE A 62 -6.37 11.67 -9.60
N VAL A 63 -6.95 11.58 -10.79
CA VAL A 63 -6.84 10.40 -11.68
C VAL A 63 -5.84 10.69 -12.80
N HIS A 64 -4.99 9.72 -13.11
CA HIS A 64 -4.04 9.79 -14.22
C HIS A 64 -3.95 8.44 -14.95
N PRO A 65 -3.40 8.39 -16.18
CA PRO A 65 -3.25 7.15 -16.94
C PRO A 65 -2.51 6.06 -16.16
N ASN A 66 -2.89 4.80 -16.32
CA ASN A 66 -2.18 3.67 -15.73
C ASN A 66 -0.87 3.40 -16.51
N TYR A 67 0.27 3.59 -15.84
CA TYR A 67 1.62 3.40 -16.38
C TYR A 67 2.16 1.98 -16.19
N ARG A 68 1.34 1.02 -15.71
CA ARG A 68 1.69 -0.41 -15.64
C ARG A 68 2.24 -0.95 -16.96
N HIS A 69 1.72 -0.47 -18.09
CA HIS A 69 2.37 -0.57 -19.40
C HIS A 69 2.90 0.82 -19.75
N ASN A 70 4.22 1.04 -19.63
CA ASN A 70 4.76 2.40 -19.68
C ASN A 70 4.84 2.91 -21.14
N PRO A 71 4.08 3.95 -21.52
CA PRO A 71 4.05 4.45 -22.90
C PRO A 71 5.36 5.11 -23.35
N LEU A 72 6.28 5.41 -22.42
CA LEU A 72 7.55 6.10 -22.73
C LEU A 72 8.66 5.14 -23.19
N ASN A 73 8.60 3.86 -22.80
CA ASN A 73 9.65 2.87 -23.09
C ASN A 73 9.15 1.44 -23.41
N GLY A 74 7.85 1.17 -23.27
CA GLY A 74 7.24 -0.15 -23.56
C GLY A 74 7.46 -1.23 -22.49
N ASP A 75 8.15 -0.92 -21.38
CA ASP A 75 8.34 -1.87 -20.27
C ASP A 75 7.06 -1.98 -19.41
N VAL A 76 6.89 -3.13 -18.75
CA VAL A 76 5.66 -3.49 -18.04
C VAL A 76 5.94 -3.69 -16.55
N SER A 77 5.50 -2.75 -15.72
CA SER A 77 5.60 -2.85 -14.26
C SER A 77 4.71 -1.86 -13.52
N ALA A 78 4.09 -2.32 -12.43
CA ALA A 78 3.40 -1.45 -11.46
C ALA A 78 4.34 -0.40 -10.83
N SER A 79 5.66 -0.63 -10.81
CA SER A 79 6.65 0.32 -10.26
C SER A 79 6.73 1.66 -11.02
N TYR A 80 6.12 1.76 -12.21
CA TYR A 80 5.96 3.06 -12.89
C TYR A 80 4.80 3.90 -12.37
N ASN A 81 3.77 3.29 -11.76
CA ASN A 81 2.58 4.04 -11.33
C ASN A 81 2.91 5.09 -10.27
N LYS A 82 3.75 4.76 -9.28
CA LYS A 82 4.16 5.68 -8.21
C LYS A 82 4.85 6.96 -8.73
N PRO A 83 5.92 6.91 -9.54
CA PRO A 83 6.49 8.12 -10.14
C PRO A 83 5.56 8.80 -11.16
N ALA A 84 4.78 8.05 -11.95
CA ALA A 84 3.84 8.64 -12.90
C ALA A 84 2.73 9.44 -12.19
N SER A 85 2.19 8.93 -11.07
CA SER A 85 1.24 9.64 -10.20
C SER A 85 1.75 11.03 -9.84
N VAL A 86 3.00 11.10 -9.37
CA VAL A 86 3.63 12.36 -8.93
C VAL A 86 3.91 13.27 -10.13
N MET A 87 4.33 12.71 -11.27
CA MET A 87 4.55 13.48 -12.51
C MET A 87 3.26 14.10 -13.08
N HIS A 88 2.15 13.37 -13.08
CA HIS A 88 0.87 13.90 -13.54
C HIS A 88 0.30 14.92 -12.54
N PHE A 89 0.28 14.60 -11.25
CA PHE A 89 -0.18 15.52 -10.20
C PHE A 89 0.58 16.86 -10.23
N THR A 90 1.91 16.83 -10.39
CA THR A 90 2.73 18.06 -10.46
C THR A 90 2.54 18.90 -11.72
N ARG A 91 1.90 18.36 -12.77
CA ARG A 91 1.66 19.05 -14.05
C ARG A 91 0.21 19.50 -14.25
N GLU A 92 -0.74 18.73 -13.71
CA GLU A 92 -2.15 18.81 -14.07
C GLU A 92 -3.06 19.16 -12.88
N ALA A 93 -2.62 18.92 -11.64
CA ALA A 93 -3.38 19.32 -10.46
C ALA A 93 -3.06 20.76 -10.03
N ASN A 94 -4.07 21.50 -9.58
CA ASN A 94 -3.90 22.83 -9.00
C ASN A 94 -3.80 22.72 -7.47
N PHE A 95 -2.57 22.73 -6.95
CA PHE A 95 -2.27 22.72 -5.52
C PHE A 95 -1.37 23.92 -5.17
N THR A 96 -1.61 24.53 -4.00
CA THR A 96 -1.04 25.84 -3.62
C THR A 96 -0.22 25.80 -2.34
N GLU A 97 -0.23 24.65 -1.68
CA GLU A 97 0.51 24.35 -0.45
C GLU A 97 2.03 24.41 -0.70
N GLU A 98 2.76 24.78 0.36
CA GLU A 98 4.21 24.93 0.37
C GLU A 98 4.92 23.57 0.44
N PHE A 99 4.39 22.66 1.26
CA PHE A 99 4.92 21.34 1.51
C PHE A 99 3.99 20.23 1.01
N ILE A 100 4.57 19.14 0.51
CA ILE A 100 3.85 17.97 0.04
C ILE A 100 4.40 16.75 0.78
N LEU A 101 3.55 16.13 1.60
CA LEU A 101 3.83 14.87 2.27
C LEU A 101 3.41 13.72 1.36
N PHE A 102 4.37 13.08 0.71
CA PHE A 102 4.17 11.83 -0.02
C PHE A 102 4.26 10.64 0.97
N ILE A 103 3.31 9.70 0.89
CA ILE A 103 3.32 8.41 1.60
C ILE A 103 2.92 7.25 0.69
N ASP A 104 3.37 6.04 1.02
CA ASP A 104 2.82 4.81 0.44
C ASP A 104 1.41 4.50 0.98
N ALA A 105 0.60 3.76 0.22
CA ALA A 105 -0.81 3.51 0.57
C ALA A 105 -1.00 2.45 1.67
N ASP A 106 0.00 1.62 1.97
CA ASP A 106 -0.04 0.62 3.03
C ASP A 106 0.40 1.18 4.40
N MET A 107 0.01 2.42 4.69
CA MET A 107 0.37 3.17 5.89
C MET A 107 -0.87 3.68 6.64
N VAL A 108 -0.77 3.76 7.97
CA VAL A 108 -1.69 4.56 8.80
C VAL A 108 -0.96 5.76 9.40
N LEU A 109 -1.58 6.93 9.29
CA LEU A 109 -1.16 8.15 9.97
C LEU A 109 -1.57 8.07 11.45
N VAL A 110 -0.65 8.38 12.35
CA VAL A 110 -0.83 8.21 13.81
C VAL A 110 -1.03 9.55 14.51
N ARG A 111 -0.28 10.59 14.10
CA ARG A 111 -0.32 11.94 14.71
C ARG A 111 0.18 13.01 13.72
N PRO A 112 -0.02 14.31 13.99
CA PRO A 112 0.32 15.37 13.04
C PRO A 112 1.83 15.49 12.82
N ILE A 113 2.22 15.79 11.58
CA ILE A 113 3.58 16.13 11.17
C ILE A 113 3.70 17.65 11.04
N ASP A 114 4.78 18.24 11.57
CA ASP A 114 5.22 19.59 11.24
C ASP A 114 6.40 19.47 10.26
N PRO A 115 6.26 19.92 8.99
CA PRO A 115 7.31 19.78 7.99
C PRO A 115 8.53 20.63 8.32
N ILE A 116 8.35 21.82 8.91
CA ILE A 116 9.43 22.76 9.23
C ILE A 116 10.23 22.25 10.44
N ALA A 117 9.55 21.69 11.46
CA ALA A 117 10.21 21.09 12.61
C ALA A 117 11.03 19.84 12.24
N LEU A 118 10.65 19.11 11.19
CA LEU A 118 11.45 18.02 10.61
C LEU A 118 12.54 18.51 9.63
N GLY A 119 12.68 19.83 9.42
CA GLY A 119 13.74 20.42 8.62
C GLY A 119 13.46 20.54 7.11
N ALA A 120 12.20 20.33 6.68
CA ALA A 120 11.81 20.53 5.29
C ALA A 120 11.93 22.01 4.88
N LYS A 121 12.50 22.27 3.71
CA LYS A 121 12.67 23.61 3.12
C LYS A 121 13.00 23.49 1.64
N LYS A 122 12.87 24.59 0.89
CA LYS A 122 13.32 24.64 -0.51
C LYS A 122 14.81 24.25 -0.63
N GLY A 123 15.10 23.29 -1.50
CA GLY A 123 16.41 22.66 -1.68
C GLY A 123 16.70 21.48 -0.74
N THR A 124 15.77 21.08 0.14
CA THR A 124 16.00 19.99 1.11
C THR A 124 14.73 19.18 1.41
N VAL A 125 14.73 17.91 1.01
CA VAL A 125 13.60 16.98 1.22
C VAL A 125 13.82 16.19 2.51
N VAL A 126 12.76 15.98 3.31
CA VAL A 126 12.83 15.07 4.47
C VAL A 126 12.37 13.67 4.04
N SER A 127 13.07 12.62 4.47
CA SER A 127 12.71 11.22 4.16
C SER A 127 13.34 10.23 5.15
N GLU A 128 12.84 8.99 5.21
CA GLU A 128 13.38 7.95 6.11
C GLU A 128 14.66 7.31 5.55
N TYR A 129 15.58 6.90 6.41
CA TYR A 129 16.69 6.03 6.02
C TYR A 129 16.18 4.61 5.65
N VAL A 130 16.55 4.13 4.46
CA VAL A 130 16.18 2.79 3.96
C VAL A 130 17.43 1.93 3.80
N ALA A 131 17.75 1.15 4.82
CA ALA A 131 19.01 0.40 4.93
C ALA A 131 19.27 -0.61 3.80
N TYR A 132 18.23 -1.16 3.17
CA TYR A 132 18.39 -2.10 2.05
C TYR A 132 18.74 -1.45 0.71
N MET A 133 18.65 -0.11 0.57
CA MET A 133 18.98 0.58 -0.68
C MET A 133 20.49 0.78 -0.87
N ILE A 134 21.24 -0.33 -0.91
CA ILE A 134 22.70 -0.34 -1.01
C ILE A 134 23.23 0.23 -2.35
N GLY A 135 22.40 0.25 -3.41
CA GLY A 135 22.74 0.79 -4.72
C GLY A 135 23.07 2.29 -4.72
N SER A 136 22.50 3.05 -3.79
CA SER A 136 22.81 4.48 -3.60
C SER A 136 24.20 4.69 -2.98
N SER A 137 24.73 3.68 -2.27
CA SER A 137 26.03 3.73 -1.57
C SER A 137 27.15 2.94 -2.28
N ASN A 138 26.84 2.21 -3.36
CA ASN A 138 27.80 1.39 -4.09
C ASN A 138 28.05 1.91 -5.53
N GLN A 139 28.51 1.05 -6.44
CA GLN A 139 28.83 1.44 -7.80
C GLN A 139 27.59 1.78 -8.66
N MET A 140 26.39 1.32 -8.29
CA MET A 140 25.15 1.51 -9.08
C MET A 140 24.83 2.98 -9.30
N ALA A 141 24.85 3.82 -8.25
CA ALA A 141 24.62 5.26 -8.38
C ALA A 141 25.54 5.92 -9.43
N LYS A 142 26.83 5.57 -9.44
CA LYS A 142 27.84 6.07 -10.40
C LYS A 142 27.62 5.59 -11.84
N ASN A 143 26.87 4.52 -12.04
CA ASN A 143 26.57 3.97 -13.37
C ASN A 143 25.32 4.64 -13.99
N PHE A 144 24.51 5.38 -13.21
CA PHE A 144 23.35 6.15 -13.68
C PHE A 144 23.52 7.67 -13.58
N LEU A 145 24.37 8.17 -12.69
CA LEU A 145 24.52 9.59 -12.37
C LEU A 145 25.90 10.15 -12.76
N PRO A 146 25.98 11.41 -13.19
CA PRO A 146 27.26 12.09 -13.34
C PRO A 146 27.92 12.33 -11.97
N PRO A 147 29.26 12.47 -11.90
CA PRO A 147 30.01 12.45 -10.64
C PRO A 147 29.56 13.48 -9.59
N GLU A 148 29.10 14.66 -10.03
CA GLU A 148 28.62 15.75 -9.17
C GLU A 148 27.22 15.54 -8.59
N ALA A 149 26.47 14.56 -9.11
CA ALA A 149 25.15 14.15 -8.60
C ALA A 149 25.25 12.93 -7.68
N VAL A 150 26.21 12.01 -7.88
CA VAL A 150 26.38 10.79 -7.07
C VAL A 150 26.32 11.03 -5.55
N PRO A 151 26.96 12.07 -4.95
CA PRO A 151 26.88 12.31 -3.50
C PRO A 151 25.48 12.60 -2.95
N ARG A 152 24.51 12.96 -3.81
CA ARG A 152 23.10 13.22 -3.45
C ARG A 152 22.19 12.01 -3.58
N ALA A 153 22.65 10.92 -4.18
CA ALA A 153 21.91 9.66 -4.19
C ALA A 153 21.91 9.07 -2.78
N LYS A 154 20.85 9.31 -2.00
CA LYS A 154 20.70 8.77 -0.64
C LYS A 154 19.90 7.47 -0.64
N SER A 155 20.15 6.61 0.33
CA SER A 155 19.36 5.40 0.61
C SER A 155 18.11 5.79 1.42
N VAL A 156 17.06 6.25 0.73
CA VAL A 156 15.87 6.88 1.34
C VAL A 156 14.56 6.52 0.63
N GLY A 157 13.44 6.54 1.34
CA GLY A 157 12.15 6.09 0.81
C GLY A 157 11.00 6.08 1.82
N TRP A 158 9.95 5.33 1.47
CA TRP A 158 8.66 5.14 2.18
C TRP A 158 7.80 6.42 2.32
N TYR A 159 8.39 7.52 2.78
CA TYR A 159 7.75 8.84 2.81
C TYR A 159 8.72 9.93 2.38
N HIS A 160 8.18 11.04 1.87
CA HIS A 160 8.94 12.23 1.53
C HIS A 160 8.17 13.50 1.90
N ILE A 161 8.83 14.50 2.49
CA ILE A 161 8.28 15.86 2.64
C ILE A 161 9.04 16.78 1.70
N PHE A 162 8.39 17.12 0.60
CA PHE A 162 8.92 18.03 -0.41
C PHE A 162 8.49 19.47 -0.14
N HIS A 163 9.35 20.44 -0.46
CA HIS A 163 8.87 21.77 -0.83
C HIS A 163 8.38 21.74 -2.29
N ARG A 164 7.27 22.42 -2.62
CA ARG A 164 6.61 22.36 -3.95
C ARG A 164 7.57 22.53 -5.12
N ASP A 165 8.35 23.61 -5.11
CA ASP A 165 9.27 23.96 -6.21
C ASP A 165 10.39 22.92 -6.43
N ASP A 166 10.60 22.02 -5.47
CA ASP A 166 11.51 20.88 -5.63
C ASP A 166 10.78 19.69 -6.22
N LEU A 167 9.57 19.39 -5.75
CA LEU A 167 8.74 18.31 -6.29
C LEU A 167 8.46 18.49 -7.79
N LEU A 168 8.18 19.72 -8.24
CA LEU A 168 8.00 20.06 -9.67
C LEU A 168 9.22 19.68 -10.53
N ARG A 169 10.43 19.68 -9.94
CA ARG A 169 11.70 19.38 -10.64
C ARG A 169 12.08 17.90 -10.52
N ILE A 170 11.78 17.27 -9.37
CA ILE A 170 12.05 15.86 -9.09
C ILE A 170 11.09 14.95 -9.86
N ALA A 171 9.80 15.28 -9.93
CA ALA A 171 8.76 14.40 -10.47
C ALA A 171 9.02 13.85 -11.90
N PRO A 172 9.41 14.64 -12.92
CA PRO A 172 9.75 14.09 -14.23
C PRO A 172 11.01 13.21 -14.19
N LEU A 173 12.02 13.59 -13.41
CA LEU A 173 13.27 12.85 -13.27
C LEU A 173 13.08 11.52 -12.54
N TRP A 174 12.14 11.45 -11.58
CA TRP A 174 11.78 10.22 -10.87
C TRP A 174 11.25 9.16 -11.84
N LEU A 175 10.33 9.53 -12.75
CA LEU A 175 9.83 8.60 -13.77
C LEU A 175 10.93 8.22 -14.78
N GLU A 176 11.74 9.18 -15.22
CA GLU A 176 12.86 8.94 -16.14
C GLU A 176 13.88 7.96 -15.56
N TYR A 177 14.30 8.16 -14.30
CA TYR A 177 15.29 7.31 -13.65
C TYR A 177 14.73 5.96 -13.17
N CYS A 178 13.44 5.87 -12.83
CA CYS A 178 12.76 4.58 -12.69
C CYS A 178 12.83 3.81 -14.03
N GLY A 179 12.56 4.49 -15.15
CA GLY A 179 12.76 3.96 -16.51
C GLY A 179 14.17 3.43 -16.73
N LYS A 180 15.20 4.27 -16.53
CA LYS A 180 16.60 3.89 -16.73
C LYS A 180 17.02 2.68 -15.89
N VAL A 181 16.70 2.67 -14.59
CA VAL A 181 17.02 1.54 -13.70
C VAL A 181 16.33 0.26 -14.15
N ARG A 182 15.16 0.34 -14.79
CA ARG A 182 14.44 -0.82 -15.30
C ARG A 182 14.90 -1.32 -16.66
N THR A 183 15.22 -0.42 -17.59
CA THR A 183 15.59 -0.78 -18.98
C THR A 183 17.08 -0.98 -19.20
N HIS A 184 17.94 -0.54 -18.26
CA HIS A 184 19.40 -0.72 -18.32
C HIS A 184 19.96 -1.55 -17.16
N PRO A 185 19.50 -2.80 -16.97
CA PRO A 185 19.95 -3.63 -15.86
C PRO A 185 21.38 -4.17 -16.00
N GLU A 186 21.94 -4.15 -17.21
CA GLU A 186 23.35 -4.41 -17.46
C GLU A 186 24.27 -3.49 -16.64
N LEU A 187 23.80 -2.30 -16.27
CA LEU A 187 24.51 -1.32 -15.44
C LEU A 187 24.61 -1.70 -13.95
N TYR A 188 23.94 -2.75 -13.48
CA TYR A 188 24.12 -3.26 -12.11
C TYR A 188 24.36 -4.77 -11.97
N TRP A 189 24.06 -5.62 -12.98
CA TRP A 189 24.52 -7.02 -12.96
C TRP A 189 25.99 -7.20 -13.37
N SER A 190 26.61 -6.20 -14.01
CA SER A 190 28.03 -6.25 -14.42
C SER A 190 29.00 -5.79 -13.33
N MET A 191 28.49 -5.35 -12.17
CA MET A 191 29.32 -4.80 -11.10
C MET A 191 30.09 -5.91 -10.37
N ASN A 192 31.37 -5.65 -10.05
CA ASN A 192 32.31 -6.62 -9.48
C ASN A 192 31.70 -7.51 -8.40
N GLY A 193 31.67 -8.83 -8.64
CA GLY A 193 31.18 -9.83 -7.70
C GLY A 193 29.69 -10.16 -7.79
N SER A 194 28.95 -9.61 -8.77
CA SER A 194 27.55 -9.99 -9.03
C SER A 194 27.46 -11.44 -9.51
N ILE A 195 27.07 -12.33 -8.59
CA ILE A 195 26.68 -13.72 -8.89
C ILE A 195 25.16 -13.80 -9.09
N PRO A 196 24.59 -14.80 -9.78
CA PRO A 196 23.15 -14.91 -10.01
C PRO A 196 22.29 -14.86 -8.73
N GLU A 197 22.87 -15.27 -7.59
CA GLU A 197 22.27 -15.33 -6.26
C GLU A 197 22.41 -14.02 -5.45
N ASN A 198 23.25 -13.07 -5.89
CA ASN A 198 23.50 -11.81 -5.18
C ASN A 198 23.84 -10.68 -6.16
N ILE A 199 22.79 -10.01 -6.63
CA ILE A 199 22.89 -8.76 -7.40
C ILE A 199 22.85 -7.59 -6.40
N PRO A 200 23.88 -6.72 -6.34
CA PRO A 200 24.05 -5.71 -5.29
C PRO A 200 23.14 -4.46 -5.48
N THR A 201 21.85 -4.68 -5.73
CA THR A 201 20.77 -3.68 -5.62
C THR A 201 20.12 -3.68 -4.24
N GLY A 202 20.34 -4.72 -3.43
CA GLY A 202 19.74 -4.88 -2.10
C GLY A 202 18.24 -5.24 -2.11
N ASP A 203 17.65 -5.43 -3.28
CA ASP A 203 16.38 -6.12 -3.45
C ASP A 203 16.58 -7.63 -3.30
N ALA A 204 15.84 -8.27 -2.40
CA ALA A 204 15.90 -9.72 -2.20
C ALA A 204 15.21 -10.52 -3.31
N TYR A 205 14.45 -9.87 -4.20
CA TYR A 205 13.65 -10.51 -5.24
C TYR A 205 14.17 -10.30 -6.67
N VAL A 206 15.22 -9.49 -6.84
CA VAL A 206 15.87 -9.24 -8.14
C VAL A 206 16.46 -10.54 -8.70
N LYS A 207 16.51 -10.66 -10.03
CA LYS A 207 17.08 -11.82 -10.73
C LYS A 207 17.91 -11.35 -11.90
N PHE A 208 18.92 -12.13 -12.27
CA PHE A 208 19.62 -11.90 -13.54
C PHE A 208 18.60 -11.95 -14.69
N GLY A 209 18.63 -10.98 -15.60
CA GLY A 209 17.59 -10.80 -16.62
C GLY A 209 16.34 -10.01 -16.18
N LYS A 210 16.22 -9.54 -14.92
CA LYS A 210 15.07 -8.76 -14.40
C LYS A 210 15.47 -7.56 -13.52
N ALA A 211 14.82 -6.42 -13.75
CA ALA A 211 14.99 -5.23 -12.92
C ALA A 211 14.47 -5.43 -11.48
N PRO A 212 15.02 -4.73 -10.47
CA PRO A 212 14.58 -4.87 -9.09
C PRO A 212 13.15 -4.33 -8.90
N TRP A 213 12.44 -4.90 -7.94
CA TRP A 213 11.13 -4.44 -7.48
C TRP A 213 11.19 -2.97 -7.02
N ILE A 214 12.23 -2.62 -6.26
CA ILE A 214 12.46 -1.27 -5.70
C ILE A 214 13.03 -0.26 -6.73
N SER A 215 12.89 -0.52 -8.03
CA SER A 215 13.35 0.41 -9.09
C SER A 215 12.77 1.83 -8.94
N GLU A 216 11.56 1.96 -8.41
CA GLU A 216 10.94 3.27 -8.18
C GLU A 216 11.67 4.07 -7.09
N MET A 217 12.18 3.40 -6.04
CA MET A 217 12.95 4.04 -4.96
C MET A 217 14.32 4.51 -5.46
N TYR A 218 14.97 3.75 -6.35
CA TYR A 218 16.17 4.20 -7.04
C TYR A 218 15.89 5.33 -8.04
N GLY A 219 14.75 5.25 -8.76
CA GLY A 219 14.25 6.35 -9.58
C GLY A 219 14.09 7.64 -8.77
N TYR A 220 13.55 7.55 -7.56
CA TYR A 220 13.44 8.68 -6.64
C TYR A 220 14.82 9.22 -6.26
N SER A 221 15.69 8.36 -5.70
CA SER A 221 17.01 8.73 -5.20
C SER A 221 17.86 9.41 -6.29
N PHE A 222 17.86 8.86 -7.50
CA PHE A 222 18.62 9.38 -8.63
C PHE A 222 17.96 10.62 -9.27
N GLY A 223 16.63 10.67 -9.34
CA GLY A 223 15.89 11.86 -9.79
C GLY A 223 16.05 13.06 -8.86
N ALA A 224 16.07 12.83 -7.54
CA ALA A 224 16.37 13.85 -6.53
C ALA A 224 17.83 14.32 -6.62
N ALA A 225 18.78 13.40 -6.82
CA ALA A 225 20.18 13.74 -7.02
C ALA A 225 20.41 14.62 -8.26
N MET A 226 19.75 14.33 -9.38
CA MET A 226 19.77 15.13 -10.61
C MET A 226 19.02 16.47 -10.47
N ALA A 227 17.97 16.53 -9.63
CA ALA A 227 17.34 17.78 -9.24
C ALA A 227 18.22 18.65 -8.31
N GLY A 228 19.38 18.14 -7.85
CA GLY A 228 20.30 18.90 -7.02
C GLY A 228 19.74 19.25 -5.64
N VAL A 229 18.82 18.45 -5.09
CA VAL A 229 18.31 18.61 -3.72
C VAL A 229 19.13 17.77 -2.74
N GLU A 230 19.27 18.28 -1.51
CA GLU A 230 19.82 17.52 -0.40
C GLU A 230 18.69 16.88 0.43
N HIS A 231 19.05 16.04 1.41
CA HIS A 231 18.09 15.36 2.28
C HIS A 231 18.36 15.62 3.76
N VAL A 232 17.28 15.85 4.52
CA VAL A 232 17.26 15.50 5.95
C VAL A 232 16.80 14.04 6.03
N ILE A 233 17.70 13.17 6.47
CA ILE A 233 17.41 11.74 6.63
C ILE A 233 16.99 11.51 8.08
N THR A 234 15.76 11.06 8.29
CA THR A 234 15.24 10.74 9.62
C THR A 234 15.56 9.30 10.03
N ASN A 235 15.27 8.97 11.29
CA ASN A 235 15.21 7.59 11.75
C ASN A 235 14.02 7.41 12.71
N GLY A 236 12.82 7.24 12.15
CA GLY A 236 11.60 6.86 12.88
C GLY A 236 10.41 7.81 12.78
N VAL A 237 10.25 8.50 11.65
CA VAL A 237 8.97 9.16 11.32
C VAL A 237 7.95 8.09 10.89
N VAL A 238 8.39 7.20 10.00
CA VAL A 238 7.80 5.91 9.67
C VAL A 238 8.42 4.81 10.55
N ARG A 239 7.60 3.85 11.00
CA ARG A 239 8.04 2.59 11.63
C ARG A 239 7.18 1.42 11.16
N TYR A 240 7.75 0.22 11.14
CA TYR A 240 6.99 -1.02 10.98
C TYR A 240 6.39 -1.45 12.34
N PRO A 241 5.16 -2.00 12.39
CA PRO A 241 4.54 -2.45 13.64
C PRO A 241 5.33 -3.46 14.46
N SER A 242 6.18 -4.28 13.83
CA SER A 242 7.02 -5.29 14.48
C SER A 242 8.33 -4.73 15.07
N GLU A 243 8.74 -3.49 14.72
CA GLU A 243 9.96 -2.88 15.24
C GLU A 243 9.88 -2.61 16.75
N THR A 244 10.96 -2.91 17.46
CA THR A 244 11.09 -2.60 18.89
C THR A 244 11.67 -1.20 19.07
N PHE A 245 11.04 -0.41 19.94
CA PHE A 245 11.44 0.96 20.26
C PHE A 245 12.73 0.97 21.10
N ALA A 246 13.88 0.89 20.42
CA ALA A 246 15.19 0.64 21.06
C ALA A 246 16.33 1.52 20.53
N PHE A 247 16.09 2.83 20.39
CA PHE A 247 17.16 3.83 20.31
C PHE A 247 16.97 4.89 21.38
N GLY A 248 18.06 5.19 22.08
CA GLY A 248 18.18 6.31 23.01
C GLY A 248 18.85 7.50 22.34
N GLU A 249 18.88 8.64 23.03
CA GLU A 249 19.83 9.70 22.70
C GLU A 249 21.20 9.30 23.25
N GLU A 250 22.28 9.62 22.53
CA GLU A 250 23.62 9.66 23.14
C GLU A 250 23.69 10.91 24.02
N ASP A 251 24.02 10.73 25.30
CA ASP A 251 24.30 11.87 26.17
C ASP A 251 25.65 12.54 25.83
N SER A 252 25.96 13.66 26.49
CA SER A 252 27.21 14.41 26.26
C SER A 252 28.48 13.67 26.71
N GLN A 253 28.40 12.37 27.01
CA GLN A 253 29.51 11.46 27.29
C GLN A 253 29.55 10.27 26.30
N GLY A 254 28.66 10.25 25.29
CA GLY A 254 28.56 9.19 24.29
C GLY A 254 27.79 7.95 24.76
N LEU A 255 26.96 8.07 25.81
CA LEU A 255 26.22 6.94 26.35
C LEU A 255 24.75 6.95 25.89
N LEU A 256 24.33 5.88 25.19
CA LEU A 256 22.95 5.67 24.75
C LEU A 256 22.00 5.52 25.95
N ARG A 257 21.12 6.51 26.17
CA ARG A 257 20.12 6.51 27.24
C ARG A 257 18.70 6.34 26.68
N PRO A 258 17.93 5.32 27.09
CA PRO A 258 16.55 5.14 26.62
C PRO A 258 15.67 6.36 26.90
N ALA A 259 14.95 6.84 25.88
CA ALA A 259 13.96 7.90 26.03
C ALA A 259 12.88 7.45 27.04
N THR A 260 12.59 8.30 28.04
CA THR A 260 11.73 7.96 29.20
C THR A 260 10.27 7.66 28.86
N ARG A 261 9.88 7.94 27.61
CA ARG A 261 9.00 7.11 26.79
C ARG A 261 9.46 7.27 25.34
N PRO A 262 9.50 6.22 24.50
CA PRO A 262 9.61 6.43 23.06
C PRO A 262 8.37 7.19 22.59
N ALA A 263 8.56 8.25 21.83
CA ALA A 263 7.46 8.95 21.18
C ALA A 263 6.73 7.97 20.24
N GLN A 264 5.41 8.10 20.12
CA GLN A 264 4.68 7.37 19.09
C GLN A 264 5.23 7.76 17.71
N PRO A 265 5.33 6.84 16.74
CA PRO A 265 5.72 7.19 15.38
C PRO A 265 4.69 8.17 14.79
N TYR A 266 5.06 8.89 13.73
CA TYR A 266 4.10 9.72 13.01
C TYR A 266 3.25 8.87 12.06
N ILE A 267 3.87 7.82 11.50
CA ILE A 267 3.30 6.91 10.50
C ILE A 267 3.66 5.47 10.87
N LEU A 268 2.71 4.54 10.76
CA LEU A 268 2.97 3.10 10.82
C LEU A 268 2.82 2.48 9.43
N HIS A 269 3.88 1.88 8.91
CA HIS A 269 3.91 1.19 7.63
C HIS A 269 3.62 -0.29 7.84
N TYR A 270 2.46 -0.78 7.41
CA TYR A 270 2.08 -2.19 7.57
C TYR A 270 2.57 -3.07 6.39
N GLY A 271 3.76 -2.73 5.88
CA GLY A 271 4.36 -3.35 4.70
C GLY A 271 4.90 -4.77 4.90
N ILE A 272 5.13 -5.19 6.15
CA ILE A 272 5.62 -6.51 6.56
C ILE A 272 4.68 -7.17 7.57
N ASP A 273 4.91 -8.44 7.90
CA ASP A 273 4.16 -9.16 8.91
C ASP A 273 4.44 -8.67 10.34
N PHE A 274 3.45 -8.83 11.21
CA PHE A 274 3.58 -8.57 12.64
C PHE A 274 2.68 -9.48 13.47
N ASN A 275 2.96 -9.54 14.77
CA ASN A 275 2.25 -10.42 15.71
C ASN A 275 1.75 -9.63 16.93
N ILE A 276 0.58 -10.01 17.44
CA ILE A 276 -0.06 -9.47 18.65
C ILE A 276 -0.46 -10.67 19.51
N GLY A 277 0.46 -11.19 20.33
CA GLY A 277 0.22 -12.45 21.04
C GLY A 277 0.07 -13.63 20.07
N ASP A 278 -1.11 -14.26 20.08
CA ASP A 278 -1.49 -15.38 19.19
C ASP A 278 -1.98 -14.97 17.79
N TYR A 279 -2.11 -13.66 17.54
CA TYR A 279 -2.64 -13.12 16.30
C TYR A 279 -1.51 -12.68 15.36
N ASN A 280 -1.33 -13.40 14.26
CA ASN A 280 -0.47 -12.99 13.14
C ASN A 280 -1.26 -12.15 12.13
N TRP A 281 -0.65 -11.09 11.60
CA TRP A 281 -1.23 -10.27 10.55
C TRP A 281 -0.24 -10.05 9.40
N ASN A 282 -0.72 -10.19 8.17
CA ASN A 282 0.04 -9.94 6.95
C ASN A 282 -0.90 -9.45 5.83
N LYS A 283 -0.67 -8.25 5.30
CA LYS A 283 -1.46 -7.63 4.22
C LYS A 283 -1.63 -8.51 2.97
N MET A 284 -0.72 -9.44 2.73
CA MET A 284 -0.66 -10.29 1.53
C MET A 284 -1.74 -11.38 1.54
N VAL A 285 -2.23 -11.79 2.72
CA VAL A 285 -3.40 -12.69 2.83
C VAL A 285 -4.66 -12.01 2.27
N TYR A 286 -4.78 -10.70 2.44
CA TYR A 286 -6.00 -9.94 2.17
C TYR A 286 -5.99 -9.21 0.82
N GLN A 287 -5.23 -9.72 -0.16
CA GLN A 287 -5.17 -9.15 -1.52
C GLN A 287 -6.53 -9.19 -2.25
N GLN A 288 -7.42 -10.12 -1.89
CA GLN A 288 -8.73 -10.32 -2.53
C GLN A 288 -9.91 -9.73 -1.73
N LEU A 289 -9.64 -8.88 -0.73
CA LEU A 289 -10.68 -8.25 0.09
C LEU A 289 -11.39 -7.12 -0.66
N ASP A 290 -12.50 -7.45 -1.33
CA ASP A 290 -13.41 -6.46 -1.92
C ASP A 290 -14.37 -5.89 -0.86
N LEU A 291 -14.21 -4.61 -0.51
CA LEU A 291 -15.15 -3.89 0.35
C LEU A 291 -16.49 -3.59 -0.37
N PHE A 292 -16.48 -3.40 -1.69
CA PHE A 292 -17.68 -3.12 -2.49
C PHE A 292 -18.56 -4.37 -2.71
N ALA A 293 -18.08 -5.56 -2.36
CA ALA A 293 -18.91 -6.77 -2.21
C ALA A 293 -19.90 -6.65 -1.04
N CYS A 294 -19.72 -5.69 -0.13
CA CYS A 294 -20.62 -5.39 0.99
C CYS A 294 -20.97 -6.62 1.88
N ARG A 295 -19.99 -7.52 2.05
CA ARG A 295 -20.00 -8.58 3.07
C ARG A 295 -19.40 -8.04 4.37
N PRO A 296 -19.85 -8.48 5.56
CA PRO A 296 -19.45 -7.92 6.86
C PRO A 296 -18.06 -8.40 7.31
N ARG A 297 -17.03 -8.17 6.50
CA ARG A 297 -15.68 -8.73 6.68
C ARG A 297 -14.72 -7.73 7.32
N PHE A 298 -13.96 -8.18 8.30
CA PHE A 298 -13.01 -7.37 9.06
C PHE A 298 -11.76 -8.19 9.37
N PHE A 299 -10.67 -7.55 9.82
CA PHE A 299 -9.48 -8.27 10.30
C PHE A 299 -9.65 -8.88 11.69
N GLY A 300 -10.83 -8.77 12.29
CA GLY A 300 -11.11 -9.20 13.66
C GLY A 300 -10.51 -8.28 14.72
N ALA A 301 -10.95 -8.47 15.96
CA ALA A 301 -10.41 -7.73 17.09
C ALA A 301 -9.03 -8.31 17.51
N PRO A 302 -7.98 -7.48 17.63
CA PRO A 302 -6.65 -7.97 18.02
C PRO A 302 -6.62 -8.35 19.52
N PRO A 303 -5.80 -9.33 19.95
CA PRO A 303 -5.56 -9.61 21.36
C PRO A 303 -5.05 -8.39 22.13
N GLN A 304 -5.18 -8.39 23.46
CA GLN A 304 -4.67 -7.32 24.32
C GLN A 304 -3.14 -7.21 24.18
N PRO A 305 -2.58 -6.12 23.62
CA PRO A 305 -1.14 -6.00 23.44
C PRO A 305 -0.43 -5.77 24.78
N LEU A 306 0.68 -6.48 24.99
CA LEU A 306 1.51 -6.41 26.18
C LEU A 306 2.76 -5.53 25.91
N LYS A 307 3.38 -5.71 24.75
CA LYS A 307 4.62 -5.04 24.31
C LYS A 307 4.35 -3.81 23.45
N ALA A 308 5.39 -3.01 23.18
CA ALA A 308 5.27 -1.77 22.44
C ALA A 308 5.03 -1.97 20.93
N SER A 309 5.68 -2.94 20.30
CA SER A 309 5.43 -3.38 18.92
C SER A 309 4.00 -3.94 18.76
N GLU A 310 3.58 -4.82 19.67
CA GLU A 310 2.21 -5.34 19.72
C GLU A 310 1.15 -4.21 19.79
N ARG A 311 1.43 -3.10 20.50
CA ARG A 311 0.56 -1.90 20.51
C ARG A 311 0.51 -1.17 19.16
N ALA A 312 1.62 -1.13 18.42
CA ALA A 312 1.65 -0.58 17.06
C ALA A 312 0.85 -1.46 16.09
N GLY A 313 1.00 -2.79 16.16
CA GLY A 313 0.18 -3.73 15.40
C GLY A 313 -1.32 -3.58 15.70
N ALA A 314 -1.67 -3.52 16.99
CA ALA A 314 -3.06 -3.32 17.40
C ALA A 314 -3.62 -1.96 16.94
N LEU A 315 -2.80 -0.91 16.84
CA LEU A 315 -3.23 0.38 16.29
C LEU A 315 -3.53 0.29 14.79
N VAL A 316 -2.70 -0.40 14.00
CA VAL A 316 -2.97 -0.66 12.56
C VAL A 316 -4.30 -1.39 12.39
N VAL A 317 -4.45 -2.57 13.01
CA VAL A 317 -5.64 -3.43 12.87
C VAL A 317 -6.92 -2.67 13.25
N ASN A 318 -6.90 -1.95 14.37
CA ASN A 318 -8.06 -1.19 14.83
C ASN A 318 -8.38 0.02 13.95
N THR A 319 -7.39 0.69 13.38
CA THR A 319 -7.61 1.80 12.44
C THR A 319 -8.26 1.31 11.16
N LEU A 320 -7.79 0.18 10.62
CA LEU A 320 -8.36 -0.43 9.42
C LEU A 320 -9.77 -0.97 9.66
N ASN A 321 -10.02 -1.66 10.79
CA ASN A 321 -11.36 -2.10 11.18
C ASN A 321 -12.35 -0.93 11.35
N ALA A 322 -11.91 0.20 11.92
CA ALA A 322 -12.71 1.42 12.02
C ALA A 322 -13.00 2.03 10.64
N ALA A 323 -12.02 2.01 9.73
CA ALA A 323 -12.18 2.46 8.36
C ALA A 323 -13.22 1.62 7.59
N PHE A 324 -13.17 0.29 7.71
CA PHE A 324 -14.13 -0.62 7.08
C PHE A 324 -15.52 -0.47 7.71
N CYS A 325 -15.60 -0.30 9.03
CA CYS A 325 -16.85 0.02 9.74
C CYS A 325 -17.51 1.31 9.20
N SER A 326 -16.72 2.36 9.00
CA SER A 326 -17.15 3.65 8.42
C SER A 326 -17.61 3.49 6.97
N PHE A 327 -16.85 2.76 6.15
CA PHE A 327 -17.19 2.42 4.77
C PHE A 327 -18.50 1.65 4.68
N TYR A 328 -18.66 0.55 5.43
CA TYR A 328 -19.85 -0.30 5.32
C TYR A 328 -21.13 0.43 5.75
N ARG A 329 -21.08 1.23 6.82
CA ARG A 329 -22.22 2.04 7.27
C ARG A 329 -22.67 3.07 6.22
N THR A 330 -21.73 3.65 5.48
CA THR A 330 -22.01 4.71 4.49
C THR A 330 -22.35 4.17 3.10
N ARG A 331 -21.56 3.23 2.57
CA ARG A 331 -21.65 2.70 1.19
C ARG A 331 -22.55 1.48 1.03
N CYS A 332 -22.67 0.62 2.05
CA CYS A 332 -23.34 -0.69 1.93
C CYS A 332 -24.79 -0.67 2.45
N GLN A 333 -25.49 0.45 2.31
CA GLN A 333 -26.87 0.61 2.79
C GLN A 333 -27.80 -0.46 2.21
N GLY A 334 -28.66 -1.04 3.05
CA GLY A 334 -29.53 -2.17 2.69
C GLY A 334 -28.82 -3.52 2.52
N LYS A 335 -27.49 -3.61 2.70
CA LYS A 335 -26.73 -4.88 2.74
C LYS A 335 -26.38 -5.26 4.18
N PRO A 336 -26.04 -6.54 4.47
CA PRO A 336 -25.69 -7.00 5.82
C PRO A 336 -24.55 -6.19 6.45
N ALA A 337 -23.53 -5.81 5.69
CA ALA A 337 -22.36 -5.09 6.21
C ALA A 337 -22.70 -3.74 6.87
N ALA A 338 -23.70 -3.00 6.40
CA ALA A 338 -24.11 -1.74 7.03
C ALA A 338 -24.78 -1.91 8.40
N ARG A 339 -25.22 -3.13 8.74
CA ARG A 339 -25.86 -3.48 10.01
C ARG A 339 -24.98 -4.32 10.93
N ALA A 340 -23.79 -4.72 10.47
CA ALA A 340 -22.89 -5.55 11.26
C ALA A 340 -22.34 -4.79 12.48
N ALA A 341 -22.13 -5.51 13.58
CA ALA A 341 -21.33 -5.01 14.67
C ALA A 341 -19.89 -4.78 14.18
N CYS A 342 -19.32 -3.62 14.48
CA CYS A 342 -17.94 -3.33 14.14
C CYS A 342 -17.01 -3.92 15.22
N PRO A 343 -15.82 -4.45 14.86
CA PRO A 343 -14.95 -5.12 15.82
C PRO A 343 -14.59 -4.23 17.03
N PRO A 344 -14.57 -4.78 18.25
CA PRO A 344 -14.05 -4.08 19.42
C PRO A 344 -12.53 -3.86 19.28
N LYS A 345 -12.00 -2.84 19.99
CA LYS A 345 -10.56 -2.49 19.92
C LYS A 345 -9.62 -3.56 20.47
N VAL A 346 -10.15 -4.52 21.22
CA VAL A 346 -9.44 -5.64 21.82
C VAL A 346 -10.38 -6.83 21.77
N ARG A 347 -9.86 -8.02 21.44
CA ARG A 347 -10.61 -9.28 21.47
C ARG A 347 -11.21 -9.49 22.88
N PRO A 348 -12.51 -9.74 23.03
CA PRO A 348 -13.06 -10.07 24.34
C PRO A 348 -12.40 -11.35 24.88
N PRO A 349 -12.23 -11.49 26.21
CA PRO A 349 -11.76 -12.74 26.78
C PRO A 349 -12.77 -13.85 26.48
N LYS A 350 -12.30 -15.01 26.02
CA LYS A 350 -13.17 -16.17 25.76
C LYS A 350 -13.94 -16.53 27.03
N VAL A 351 -15.27 -16.53 26.94
CA VAL A 351 -16.15 -16.86 28.07
C VAL A 351 -16.41 -18.37 28.04
N PRO A 352 -16.18 -19.12 29.13
CA PRO A 352 -16.46 -20.56 29.16
C PRO A 352 -17.92 -20.87 28.82
N CYS A 353 -18.12 -21.61 27.73
CA CYS A 353 -19.43 -21.99 27.19
C CYS A 353 -20.22 -22.88 28.16
N THR A 354 -20.96 -22.25 29.07
CA THR A 354 -21.71 -22.90 30.16
C THR A 354 -23.22 -23.01 29.90
N GLN A 355 -23.71 -22.45 28.79
CA GLN A 355 -25.14 -22.41 28.46
C GLN A 355 -25.51 -23.44 27.36
N PRO A 356 -26.62 -24.20 27.52
CA PRO A 356 -27.17 -25.02 26.45
C PRO A 356 -27.58 -24.15 25.26
N GLY A 357 -27.01 -24.41 24.08
CA GLY A 357 -27.09 -23.57 22.88
C GLY A 357 -25.71 -23.11 22.37
N GLY A 358 -24.74 -23.02 23.29
CA GLY A 358 -23.34 -22.70 22.99
C GLY A 358 -23.12 -21.22 22.67
N CYS A 359 -22.17 -20.58 23.36
CA CYS A 359 -21.86 -19.17 23.13
C CYS A 359 -21.44 -18.93 21.68
N CYS A 360 -21.82 -17.77 21.14
CA CYS A 360 -21.36 -17.37 19.82
C CYS A 360 -20.05 -16.59 19.95
N GLN A 361 -18.95 -17.30 19.69
CA GLN A 361 -17.58 -16.81 19.68
C GLN A 361 -16.80 -17.52 18.57
N ASP A 362 -15.58 -17.08 18.31
CA ASP A 362 -14.61 -17.84 17.52
C ASP A 362 -13.70 -18.69 18.42
N ASP A 363 -13.59 -19.99 18.11
CA ASP A 363 -12.76 -20.93 18.85
C ASP A 363 -11.31 -21.00 18.35
N ASP A 364 -11.00 -20.52 17.14
CA ASP A 364 -9.65 -20.38 16.61
C ASP A 364 -9.27 -18.89 16.39
N SER A 365 -7.98 -18.54 16.54
CA SER A 365 -7.48 -17.18 16.29
C SER A 365 -7.49 -16.79 14.81
N HIS A 366 -7.48 -17.78 13.90
CA HIS A 366 -7.49 -17.59 12.45
C HIS A 366 -8.90 -17.47 11.84
N CYS A 367 -9.96 -17.58 12.63
CA CYS A 367 -11.35 -17.55 12.13
C CYS A 367 -11.65 -16.31 11.26
N TRP A 368 -11.11 -15.15 11.61
CA TRP A 368 -11.27 -13.92 10.81
C TRP A 368 -10.55 -14.00 9.46
N ASN A 369 -9.37 -14.62 9.42
CA ASN A 369 -8.61 -14.84 8.19
C ASN A 369 -9.37 -15.80 7.27
N TRP A 370 -9.87 -16.91 7.81
CA TRP A 370 -10.68 -17.86 7.06
C TRP A 370 -12.01 -17.26 6.59
N ALA A 371 -12.65 -16.39 7.37
CA ALA A 371 -13.85 -15.66 6.94
C ALA A 371 -13.56 -14.63 5.83
N LEU A 372 -12.37 -14.02 5.82
CA LEU A 372 -11.88 -13.18 4.72
C LEU A 372 -11.66 -14.00 3.44
N ASP A 373 -11.08 -15.20 3.56
CA ASP A 373 -10.83 -16.18 2.48
C ASP A 373 -12.11 -16.88 1.95
N GLU A 374 -13.28 -16.46 2.41
CA GLU A 374 -14.61 -17.00 2.07
C GLU A 374 -14.85 -18.44 2.55
N GLN A 375 -14.15 -18.90 3.59
CA GLN A 375 -14.38 -20.23 4.15
C GLN A 375 -15.76 -20.37 4.80
N CYS A 376 -16.39 -19.26 5.21
CA CYS A 376 -17.80 -19.25 5.65
C CYS A 376 -18.75 -19.80 4.58
N GLU A 377 -18.43 -19.55 3.31
CA GLU A 377 -19.16 -20.00 2.14
C GLU A 377 -18.59 -21.30 1.54
N LYS A 378 -17.27 -21.52 1.58
CA LYS A 378 -16.56 -22.67 0.96
C LYS A 378 -16.43 -23.89 1.88
N ASN A 379 -16.25 -23.67 3.18
CA ASN A 379 -16.05 -24.69 4.22
C ASN A 379 -17.10 -24.56 5.34
N VAL A 380 -18.36 -24.51 4.90
CA VAL A 380 -19.54 -24.20 5.72
C VAL A 380 -19.64 -25.06 6.99
N ALA A 381 -19.28 -26.36 6.91
CA ALA A 381 -19.41 -27.28 8.03
C ALA A 381 -18.43 -26.97 9.18
N PHE A 382 -17.15 -26.78 8.87
CA PHE A 382 -16.13 -26.43 9.85
C PHE A 382 -16.36 -25.02 10.40
N MET A 383 -16.59 -24.04 9.53
CA MET A 383 -16.75 -22.64 9.97
C MET A 383 -17.99 -22.41 10.84
N LYS A 384 -19.09 -23.17 10.63
CA LYS A 384 -20.26 -23.17 11.53
C LYS A 384 -20.00 -23.74 12.91
N GLN A 385 -18.96 -24.57 13.07
CA GLN A 385 -18.56 -25.15 14.36
C GLN A 385 -17.53 -24.27 15.05
N THR A 386 -16.45 -23.91 14.35
CA THR A 386 -15.26 -23.25 14.92
C THR A 386 -15.35 -21.72 14.94
N CYS A 387 -16.07 -21.10 13.98
CA CYS A 387 -15.89 -19.68 13.63
C CYS A 387 -17.23 -18.93 13.50
N ARG A 388 -18.08 -19.05 14.52
CA ARG A 388 -19.46 -18.53 14.48
C ARG A 388 -19.53 -17.01 14.48
N GLU A 389 -18.57 -16.33 15.12
CA GLU A 389 -18.51 -14.87 15.20
C GLU A 389 -17.97 -14.27 13.91
N SER A 390 -16.83 -14.74 13.43
CA SER A 390 -16.21 -14.33 12.16
C SER A 390 -17.13 -14.51 10.95
N CYS A 391 -17.98 -15.54 10.94
CA CYS A 391 -18.94 -15.77 9.86
C CYS A 391 -20.29 -15.06 10.03
N GLY A 392 -20.46 -14.22 11.05
CA GLY A 392 -21.72 -13.51 11.30
C GLY A 392 -22.90 -14.43 11.61
N LEU A 393 -22.62 -15.63 12.15
CA LEU A 393 -23.63 -16.62 12.55
C LEU A 393 -24.18 -16.34 13.96
N CYS A 394 -23.66 -15.31 14.64
CA CYS A 394 -24.23 -14.77 15.86
C CYS A 394 -25.50 -13.98 15.56
N ALA A 395 -26.64 -14.63 15.71
CA ALA A 395 -27.88 -13.89 15.93
C ALA A 395 -27.79 -13.12 17.26
N PRO A 396 -28.31 -11.89 17.35
CA PRO A 396 -28.70 -11.34 18.64
C PRO A 396 -29.93 -12.11 19.13
N GLU A 397 -29.73 -13.10 20.00
CA GLU A 397 -30.82 -13.87 20.58
C GLU A 397 -31.65 -12.96 21.51
N HIS A 398 -32.84 -12.60 21.03
CA HIS A 398 -33.97 -11.98 21.75
C HIS A 398 -33.68 -10.69 22.54
N ALA A 399 -33.82 -9.56 21.83
CA ALA A 399 -34.21 -8.28 22.44
C ALA A 399 -35.72 -8.23 22.82
N ASP A 400 -36.45 -9.33 22.66
CA ASP A 400 -37.89 -9.48 22.94
C ASP A 400 -38.18 -10.09 24.32
N HIS A 401 -37.22 -10.05 25.25
CA HIS A 401 -37.56 -10.18 26.66
C HIS A 401 -38.25 -8.91 27.13
N GLU A 402 -39.57 -8.88 26.94
CA GLU A 402 -40.49 -7.97 27.62
C GLU A 402 -40.34 -8.17 29.13
N VAL A 403 -39.43 -7.42 29.75
CA VAL A 403 -39.26 -7.39 31.20
C VAL A 403 -40.51 -6.73 31.76
N ASN A 404 -41.46 -7.56 32.16
CA ASN A 404 -42.75 -7.15 32.72
C ASN A 404 -42.52 -6.63 34.15
N ILE A 405 -41.98 -5.41 34.24
CA ILE A 405 -41.79 -4.67 35.49
C ILE A 405 -43.20 -4.33 36.01
N PRO A 406 -43.62 -4.80 37.20
CA PRO A 406 -44.90 -4.42 37.77
C PRO A 406 -44.85 -2.94 38.14
N ASP A 407 -45.54 -2.10 37.36
CA ASP A 407 -45.51 -0.64 37.52
C ASP A 407 -46.15 -0.24 38.87
N PRO A 408 -45.40 0.31 39.84
CA PRO A 408 -45.83 0.39 41.24
C PRO A 408 -46.80 1.57 41.52
N LEU A 409 -47.48 2.10 40.51
CA LEU A 409 -48.36 3.28 40.61
C LEU A 409 -49.69 3.12 39.87
N SER A 410 -50.65 2.43 40.50
CA SER A 410 -52.09 2.66 40.27
C SER A 410 -52.92 2.37 41.53
N PRO A 411 -53.81 3.29 41.97
CA PRO A 411 -54.60 3.09 43.18
C PRO A 411 -55.70 2.01 43.03
N ALA A 412 -56.07 1.39 44.16
CA ALA A 412 -57.17 0.42 44.20
C ALA A 412 -58.53 1.09 43.94
N SER A 413 -59.32 0.50 43.03
CA SER A 413 -60.71 0.93 42.76
C SER A 413 -61.70 0.32 43.77
N PRO A 414 -62.53 1.13 44.47
CA PRO A 414 -63.75 0.64 45.12
C PRO A 414 -64.88 0.41 44.10
N LYS A 415 -65.92 -0.32 44.51
CA LYS A 415 -67.03 -0.79 43.65
C LYS A 415 -68.21 0.19 43.61
N ASN A 416 -69.06 0.01 42.58
CA ASN A 416 -70.42 0.56 42.33
C ASN A 416 -70.49 1.65 41.23
N SER A 417 -71.60 1.82 40.49
CA SER A 417 -72.69 0.91 40.08
C SER A 417 -73.64 1.65 39.12
N THR A 418 -74.15 0.95 38.09
CA THR A 418 -75.40 1.25 37.33
C THR A 418 -75.55 2.59 36.58
N ALA A 419 -76.50 2.56 35.63
CA ALA A 419 -76.98 3.64 34.75
C ALA A 419 -76.00 4.17 33.67
N ARG A 420 -76.44 4.76 32.54
CA ARG A 420 -77.42 4.39 31.48
C ARG A 420 -77.64 5.64 30.61
N SER A 421 -77.74 5.49 29.28
CA SER A 421 -78.05 6.56 28.29
C SER A 421 -76.94 7.62 28.10
N SER A 422 -76.87 8.41 27.02
CA SER A 422 -77.33 8.28 25.62
C SER A 422 -76.85 9.49 24.81
N ALA A 423 -76.66 9.35 23.49
CA ALA A 423 -76.73 10.43 22.48
C ALA A 423 -75.62 11.53 22.55
N THR A 424 -75.35 12.40 21.54
CA THR A 424 -75.52 12.38 20.06
C THR A 424 -74.69 13.51 19.43
N ALA A 425 -74.17 13.29 18.20
CA ALA A 425 -73.71 14.33 17.24
C ALA A 425 -72.51 15.22 17.69
N ALA A 426 -71.85 16.04 16.86
CA ALA A 426 -71.96 16.35 15.42
C ALA A 426 -70.52 16.58 14.84
N LEU A 427 -70.19 16.31 13.57
CA LEU A 427 -70.24 17.21 12.38
C LEU A 427 -69.53 18.59 12.57
N SER A 428 -68.74 19.14 11.62
CA SER A 428 -68.36 18.69 10.25
C SER A 428 -67.40 19.65 9.51
N HIS A 429 -66.74 19.17 8.42
CA HIS A 429 -66.25 19.92 7.22
C HIS A 429 -65.12 20.98 7.40
N HIS A 430 -64.32 21.42 6.41
CA HIS A 430 -64.10 21.11 4.96
C HIS A 430 -62.57 20.80 4.72
N GLN A 431 -61.96 20.43 3.58
CA GLN A 431 -62.19 20.54 2.10
C GLN A 431 -61.88 21.94 1.48
N ALA A 432 -61.35 22.10 0.24
CA ALA A 432 -60.75 21.18 -0.75
C ALA A 432 -59.77 21.93 -1.71
N SER A 433 -59.12 21.20 -2.63
CA SER A 433 -58.34 21.69 -3.81
C SER A 433 -59.24 22.26 -4.94
N PRO A 434 -58.78 22.71 -6.15
CA PRO A 434 -58.03 21.94 -7.19
C PRO A 434 -56.94 22.81 -7.95
N SER A 435 -56.29 22.46 -9.08
CA SER A 435 -56.65 21.62 -10.26
C SER A 435 -55.43 21.09 -11.10
N ALA A 436 -55.66 20.67 -12.36
CA ALA A 436 -54.73 19.97 -13.29
C ALA A 436 -54.13 20.89 -14.41
N HIS A 437 -53.31 20.47 -15.39
CA HIS A 437 -53.53 19.49 -16.49
C HIS A 437 -52.17 18.98 -17.08
N ALA A 438 -51.95 17.75 -17.62
CA ALA A 438 -52.60 16.89 -18.65
C ALA A 438 -52.05 17.12 -20.10
N GLN A 439 -51.93 16.19 -21.08
CA GLN A 439 -52.20 14.72 -21.16
C GLN A 439 -51.60 14.05 -22.45
N HIS A 440 -51.97 12.77 -22.74
CA HIS A 440 -51.69 11.87 -23.91
C HIS A 440 -50.43 10.96 -23.83
N ALA A 441 -50.39 9.62 -24.10
CA ALA A 441 -51.23 8.57 -24.77
C ALA A 441 -50.90 8.28 -26.27
N ALA A 442 -50.89 7.05 -26.82
CA ALA A 442 -50.88 5.65 -26.30
C ALA A 442 -50.61 4.61 -27.44
N ALA A 443 -50.56 3.29 -27.11
CA ALA A 443 -50.60 2.08 -28.01
C ALA A 443 -49.33 1.71 -28.84
N ALA A 444 -49.06 0.44 -29.27
CA ALA A 444 -49.46 -0.91 -28.80
C ALA A 444 -48.67 -2.06 -29.54
N SER A 445 -48.79 -3.31 -29.02
CA SER A 445 -48.75 -4.62 -29.74
C SER A 445 -47.48 -5.49 -29.87
N ALA A 446 -47.74 -6.82 -29.81
CA ALA A 446 -47.03 -7.99 -30.36
C ALA A 446 -45.83 -8.65 -29.61
N LEU A 447 -46.08 -9.90 -29.16
CA LEU A 447 -45.10 -11.01 -29.01
C LEU A 447 -45.18 -11.92 -30.27
N PRO A 448 -44.25 -12.88 -30.46
CA PRO A 448 -44.56 -14.25 -30.02
C PRO A 448 -43.39 -14.99 -29.32
N ALA A 449 -43.66 -16.21 -28.83
CA ALA A 449 -42.68 -17.19 -28.35
C ALA A 449 -42.11 -18.03 -29.53
N ASP A 450 -41.20 -19.01 -29.41
CA ASP A 450 -41.36 -20.23 -28.60
C ASP A 450 -40.09 -21.12 -28.46
N ILE A 451 -40.11 -22.00 -27.44
CA ILE A 451 -39.54 -23.36 -27.33
C ILE A 451 -38.07 -23.65 -27.71
N GLY A 452 -37.32 -24.27 -26.78
CA GLY A 452 -36.11 -25.07 -27.06
C GLY A 452 -35.36 -25.50 -25.80
N ALA A 453 -35.24 -26.81 -25.52
CA ALA A 453 -34.70 -27.34 -24.26
C ALA A 453 -33.68 -28.49 -24.44
N ALA A 454 -33.04 -28.86 -23.31
CA ALA A 454 -32.31 -30.10 -23.01
C ALA A 454 -30.78 -30.20 -23.29
N ALA A 455 -30.03 -30.14 -22.18
CA ALA A 455 -29.10 -31.15 -21.64
C ALA A 455 -28.11 -31.96 -22.53
N GLY A 456 -26.87 -32.08 -22.03
CA GLY A 456 -25.79 -32.99 -22.50
C GLY A 456 -24.43 -32.30 -22.34
N HIS A 457 -23.66 -32.47 -21.25
CA HIS A 457 -22.81 -33.63 -20.91
C HIS A 457 -21.97 -34.18 -22.09
N VAL A 458 -20.63 -34.07 -21.95
CA VAL A 458 -19.55 -35.00 -22.36
C VAL A 458 -18.25 -34.20 -22.63
N ALA A 459 -17.22 -34.50 -21.83
CA ALA A 459 -15.79 -34.35 -22.14
C ALA A 459 -15.23 -35.79 -22.35
N PRO A 460 -13.98 -36.05 -22.82
CA PRO A 460 -12.80 -35.18 -22.76
C PRO A 460 -11.86 -35.33 -24.00
N ALA A 461 -10.54 -35.46 -23.75
CA ALA A 461 -9.39 -35.56 -24.66
C ALA A 461 -8.94 -34.22 -25.29
N LEU A 462 -7.73 -33.68 -24.99
CA LEU A 462 -6.36 -34.22 -25.13
C LEU A 462 -5.91 -34.41 -26.58
N THR A 463 -4.99 -33.56 -27.04
CA THR A 463 -3.81 -34.00 -27.82
C THR A 463 -2.67 -32.97 -27.75
N HIS A 464 -1.47 -33.41 -28.15
CA HIS A 464 -0.17 -32.77 -27.88
C HIS A 464 0.09 -31.46 -28.64
N ALA A 465 1.00 -30.67 -28.07
CA ALA A 465 1.65 -29.55 -28.75
C ALA A 465 2.72 -30.00 -29.75
N THR A 466 2.90 -29.22 -30.83
CA THR A 466 4.14 -29.15 -31.61
C THR A 466 4.42 -27.71 -32.06
N GLN A 467 5.66 -27.29 -31.85
CA GLN A 467 6.33 -26.17 -32.51
C GLN A 467 7.39 -26.75 -33.48
N PRO A 468 8.15 -25.94 -34.25
CA PRO A 468 7.73 -24.80 -35.07
C PRO A 468 8.33 -24.91 -36.50
N SER A 469 8.03 -23.97 -37.40
CA SER A 469 8.99 -23.48 -38.41
C SER A 469 8.51 -22.20 -39.10
N ALA A 470 9.43 -21.44 -39.67
CA ALA A 470 9.18 -20.14 -40.30
C ALA A 470 9.03 -20.26 -41.83
N HIS A 471 8.45 -19.23 -42.47
CA HIS A 471 9.18 -18.43 -43.47
C HIS A 471 8.41 -17.18 -43.98
N ARG A 472 9.11 -16.03 -43.95
CA ARG A 472 9.26 -15.05 -45.04
C ARG A 472 7.99 -14.42 -45.69
N ALA A 473 7.76 -13.13 -45.40
CA ALA A 473 6.92 -12.23 -46.21
C ALA A 473 7.61 -11.85 -47.55
N PRO A 474 6.89 -11.28 -48.55
CA PRO A 474 6.58 -9.84 -48.53
C PRO A 474 5.21 -9.41 -49.11
N GLY A 475 4.77 -8.21 -48.76
CA GLY A 475 3.62 -7.49 -49.35
C GLY A 475 3.52 -6.08 -48.74
N ALA A 476 3.15 -5.04 -49.50
CA ALA A 476 3.41 -3.65 -49.12
C ALA A 476 2.20 -2.71 -49.17
N GLN A 477 2.04 -1.93 -48.08
CA GLN A 477 1.34 -0.64 -47.96
C GLN A 477 -0.20 -0.60 -48.19
N PRO A 478 -0.90 0.49 -47.79
CA PRO A 478 -0.44 1.74 -47.15
C PRO A 478 -0.90 1.98 -45.70
N GLN A 479 -0.36 3.03 -45.06
CA GLN A 479 -0.79 3.56 -43.76
C GLN A 479 -1.72 4.79 -43.92
N PRO A 480 -2.61 5.06 -42.95
CA PRO A 480 -3.13 6.40 -42.66
C PRO A 480 -2.20 7.15 -41.68
N HIS A 481 -2.27 8.50 -41.68
CA HIS A 481 -1.38 9.37 -40.89
C HIS A 481 -1.74 9.45 -39.39
N VAL A 482 -0.71 9.57 -38.54
CA VAL A 482 -0.78 10.23 -37.24
C VAL A 482 0.33 11.29 -37.19
N GLY A 483 0.00 12.53 -36.84
CA GLY A 483 0.94 13.65 -36.86
C GLY A 483 0.98 14.44 -35.53
N ALA A 484 1.92 15.38 -35.46
CA ALA A 484 1.98 16.44 -34.45
C ALA A 484 2.07 16.02 -32.96
N HIS A 485 3.08 15.24 -32.59
CA HIS A 485 3.59 15.27 -31.20
C HIS A 485 5.12 15.07 -31.05
N ALA A 486 5.80 14.46 -32.02
CA ALA A 486 7.25 14.19 -31.94
C ALA A 486 8.16 15.40 -32.26
N GLU A 487 7.67 16.42 -32.97
CA GLU A 487 8.54 17.44 -33.58
C GLU A 487 9.05 18.52 -32.61
N LEU A 488 8.49 18.61 -31.40
CA LEU A 488 8.86 19.65 -30.43
C LEU A 488 10.21 19.35 -29.74
N LEU A 489 10.51 18.08 -29.46
CA LEU A 489 11.74 17.68 -28.76
C LEU A 489 13.00 17.87 -29.61
N HIS A 490 12.90 17.72 -30.94
CA HIS A 490 14.05 17.85 -31.83
C HIS A 490 14.59 19.29 -31.95
N ARG A 491 13.80 20.31 -31.58
CA ARG A 491 14.15 21.73 -31.72
C ARG A 491 14.94 22.30 -30.54
N LEU A 492 15.16 21.53 -29.47
CA LEU A 492 16.01 21.91 -28.33
C LEU A 492 17.46 21.39 -28.45
N ALA A 493 17.72 20.42 -29.33
CA ALA A 493 19.05 19.82 -29.51
C ALA A 493 20.00 20.61 -30.43
N SER A 494 19.52 21.67 -31.11
CA SER A 494 20.21 22.32 -32.24
C SER A 494 20.53 23.81 -32.02
N ARG A 495 20.67 24.26 -30.76
CA ARG A 495 21.12 25.62 -30.41
C ARG A 495 22.30 25.65 -29.44
N ARG A 496 23.45 25.08 -29.84
CA ARG A 496 24.72 25.33 -29.12
C ARG A 496 26.01 25.22 -29.95
N GLU A 497 26.00 25.76 -31.17
CA GLU A 497 27.22 26.04 -31.93
C GLU A 497 27.27 27.52 -32.36
N GLY A 498 28.48 28.09 -32.43
CA GLY A 498 28.78 29.45 -32.90
C GLY A 498 29.18 30.45 -31.81
N GLY A 499 30.47 30.81 -31.75
CA GLY A 499 30.94 31.96 -30.94
C GLY A 499 32.34 31.85 -30.31
N ALA A 500 33.40 32.01 -31.12
CA ALA A 500 34.75 32.42 -30.68
C ALA A 500 35.22 33.52 -31.64
N PRO A 501 35.99 34.55 -31.21
CA PRO A 501 37.47 34.46 -31.12
C PRO A 501 38.09 35.41 -30.04
N PRO A 502 39.39 35.81 -30.08
CA PRO A 502 40.62 34.99 -30.04
C PRO A 502 41.68 35.46 -28.99
N GLY A 503 42.72 34.63 -28.79
CA GLY A 503 44.04 35.03 -28.24
C GLY A 503 44.31 34.60 -26.78
N GLY A 504 45.50 34.13 -26.41
CA GLY A 504 46.71 33.86 -27.21
C GLY A 504 47.89 33.31 -26.37
N SER A 505 49.07 33.19 -27.00
CA SER A 505 50.37 32.74 -26.46
C SER A 505 50.54 31.25 -26.08
N GLU A 506 51.69 30.70 -26.49
CA GLU A 506 52.13 29.31 -26.33
C GLU A 506 52.91 29.08 -25.02
N LEU A 507 53.15 27.81 -24.64
CA LEU A 507 54.54 27.32 -24.50
C LEU A 507 54.66 25.79 -24.34
N TYR A 508 55.87 25.31 -24.65
CA TYR A 508 56.30 23.90 -24.67
C TYR A 508 56.63 23.34 -23.28
N MET A 509 56.37 22.04 -23.05
CA MET A 509 57.47 21.05 -23.17
C MET A 509 56.99 19.58 -23.19
N ARG A 510 57.81 18.72 -23.81
CA ARG A 510 57.74 17.26 -23.72
C ARG A 510 58.75 16.77 -22.68
N HIS A 511 58.47 15.63 -22.04
CA HIS A 511 59.51 14.64 -21.72
C HIS A 511 58.96 13.21 -21.89
N THR A 512 59.86 12.25 -22.07
CA THR A 512 59.58 10.84 -22.42
C THR A 512 60.59 9.91 -21.70
N VAL A 513 60.39 8.58 -21.83
CA VAL A 513 61.27 7.47 -21.37
C VAL A 513 61.11 7.09 -19.87
N SER A 514 61.17 5.82 -19.43
CA SER A 514 60.79 4.49 -20.00
C SER A 514 60.96 3.37 -18.93
N ARG A 515 60.40 2.17 -19.19
CA ARG A 515 60.78 0.82 -18.67
C ARG A 515 60.64 0.44 -17.17
N THR A 516 59.62 -0.38 -16.91
CA THR A 516 59.67 -1.78 -16.36
C THR A 516 60.65 -2.19 -15.24
N THR A 517 60.11 -2.66 -14.12
CA THR A 517 60.46 -3.90 -13.34
C THR A 517 59.34 -4.15 -12.31
N THR A 518 58.52 -5.21 -12.46
CA THR A 518 58.58 -6.54 -11.79
C THR A 518 58.43 -6.56 -10.25
N LEU A 519 57.50 -7.40 -9.78
CA LEU A 519 57.13 -7.67 -8.38
C LEU A 519 58.25 -8.34 -7.56
N PRO A 520 58.11 -8.32 -6.23
CA PRO A 520 58.03 -9.59 -5.49
C PRO A 520 56.77 -9.74 -4.64
N GLU A 521 56.43 -10.99 -4.30
CA GLU A 521 55.33 -11.37 -3.38
C GLU A 521 55.92 -12.14 -2.15
N PRO A 522 55.13 -12.77 -1.26
CA PRO A 522 55.05 -12.35 0.14
C PRO A 522 55.97 -13.12 1.11
N LEU A 523 56.07 -12.62 2.34
CA LEU A 523 56.60 -13.35 3.50
C LEU A 523 55.47 -13.70 4.47
N GLU A 524 55.50 -14.93 4.98
CA GLU A 524 54.58 -15.47 5.98
C GLU A 524 55.41 -16.25 7.05
N PRO A 525 54.84 -16.68 8.19
CA PRO A 525 54.79 -15.83 9.37
C PRO A 525 55.63 -16.34 10.54
N ILE A 526 56.01 -15.44 11.45
CA ILE A 526 56.52 -15.83 12.77
C ILE A 526 55.31 -16.03 13.69
N ALA A 527 55.13 -17.26 14.17
CA ALA A 527 54.21 -17.58 15.23
C ALA A 527 54.88 -17.42 16.60
N ASP A 528 54.17 -16.82 17.54
CA ASP A 528 54.40 -17.06 18.97
C ASP A 528 53.05 -17.12 19.68
N ALA A 529 52.93 -17.96 20.71
CA ALA A 529 51.64 -18.46 21.17
C ALA A 529 51.27 -17.98 22.58
N HIS A 530 49.98 -17.78 22.85
CA HIS A 530 49.34 -18.17 24.12
C HIS A 530 47.80 -18.14 24.04
N ASN A 531 47.15 -19.04 24.78
CA ASN A 531 45.72 -19.07 25.16
C ASN A 531 44.65 -19.31 24.07
N GLY A 532 44.22 -20.58 23.94
CA GLY A 532 42.82 -20.93 23.68
C GLY A 532 42.14 -21.44 24.97
N PRO A 533 40.96 -22.12 24.92
CA PRO A 533 40.05 -22.29 23.79
C PRO A 533 38.59 -21.90 24.12
N ARG A 534 37.92 -21.08 23.29
CA ARG A 534 36.48 -20.76 23.47
C ARG A 534 35.62 -20.75 22.20
N THR A 535 36.15 -21.24 21.07
CA THR A 535 35.57 -21.01 19.73
C THR A 535 35.02 -22.26 19.03
N LEU A 536 34.71 -23.33 19.78
CA LEU A 536 34.22 -24.61 19.21
C LEU A 536 32.75 -24.96 19.54
N LEU A 537 32.03 -24.13 20.31
CA LEU A 537 30.63 -24.42 20.68
C LEU A 537 29.57 -23.77 19.76
N TYR A 538 29.92 -22.69 19.05
CA TYR A 538 28.97 -21.94 18.21
C TYR A 538 28.80 -22.47 16.78
N ALA A 539 29.74 -23.27 16.27
CA ALA A 539 29.64 -23.87 14.93
C ALA A 539 28.58 -24.99 14.85
N ALA A 540 28.28 -25.67 15.97
CA ALA A 540 27.40 -26.84 15.98
C ALA A 540 25.90 -26.50 15.93
N MET A 541 25.48 -25.34 16.45
CA MET A 541 24.06 -24.99 16.58
C MET A 541 23.47 -24.32 15.32
N GLY A 542 24.30 -23.77 14.43
CA GLY A 542 23.84 -23.14 13.18
C GLY A 542 23.35 -24.11 12.12
N LEU A 543 23.87 -25.35 12.09
CA LEU A 543 23.62 -26.31 11.01
C LEU A 543 22.28 -27.06 11.10
N TRP A 544 21.63 -27.08 12.27
CA TRP A 544 20.31 -27.72 12.42
C TRP A 544 19.14 -26.82 11.99
N GLY A 545 19.28 -25.49 12.08
CA GLY A 545 18.22 -24.55 11.68
C GLY A 545 17.93 -24.53 10.18
N VAL A 546 18.97 -24.71 9.35
CA VAL A 546 18.85 -24.66 7.87
C VAL A 546 18.18 -25.92 7.31
N ALA A 547 18.43 -27.08 7.91
CA ALA A 547 17.86 -28.35 7.45
C ALA A 547 16.32 -28.41 7.53
N ALA A 548 15.73 -27.79 8.56
CA ALA A 548 14.29 -27.77 8.77
C ALA A 548 13.53 -27.00 7.67
N LEU A 549 14.09 -25.89 7.18
CA LEU A 549 13.47 -25.08 6.11
C LEU A 549 13.52 -25.79 4.75
N VAL A 550 14.58 -26.55 4.46
CA VAL A 550 14.72 -27.28 3.19
C VAL A 550 13.73 -28.45 3.11
N PHE A 551 13.55 -29.23 4.18
CA PHE A 551 12.63 -30.37 4.17
C PHE A 551 11.15 -29.96 4.11
N GLY A 552 10.76 -28.83 4.71
CA GLY A 552 9.38 -28.34 4.64
C GLY A 552 8.90 -28.03 3.21
N GLY A 553 9.79 -27.48 2.37
CA GLY A 553 9.46 -27.12 0.99
C GLY A 553 9.23 -28.32 0.07
N TRP A 554 9.96 -29.42 0.24
CA TRP A 554 9.89 -30.60 -0.63
C TRP A 554 8.60 -31.42 -0.46
N VAL A 555 7.98 -31.41 0.73
CA VAL A 555 6.73 -32.15 0.96
C VAL A 555 5.53 -31.45 0.30
N TYR A 556 5.54 -30.11 0.22
CA TYR A 556 4.44 -29.35 -0.39
C TYR A 556 4.42 -29.44 -1.92
N ALA A 557 5.59 -29.64 -2.55
CA ALA A 557 5.76 -29.79 -4.00
C ALA A 557 5.46 -31.21 -4.54
N LEU A 558 4.93 -32.09 -3.69
CA LEU A 558 4.64 -33.50 -4.01
C LEU A 558 3.17 -33.90 -3.72
N LEU A 559 2.32 -32.90 -3.42
CA LEU A 559 0.88 -33.05 -3.14
C LEU A 559 0.02 -32.01 -3.91
N GLN A 560 0.55 -31.48 -5.02
CA GLN A 560 -0.19 -30.84 -6.12
C GLN A 560 0.26 -31.46 -7.45
#